data_AF-A0A8S0V0A9-F1
#
_entry.id   AF-A0A8S0V0A9-F1
#
_cell.length_a   1.000
_cell.length_b   1.000
_cell.length_c   1.000
_cell.angle_alpha   90.00
_cell.angle_beta   90.00
_cell.angle_gamma   90.00
#
_symmetry.space_group_name_H-M   'P 1'
#
loop_
_entity.id
_entity.type
_entity.pdbx_description
1 polymer ?
#
loop_
_entity_poly.entity_id
_entity_poly.type
_entity_poly.pdbx_seq_one_letter_code
_entity_poly.pdbx_strand_id
1 'polypeptide(L)'
;MIDHRFNAREKSSEKTNGTEKRDRERDEVMTDPDVPGPSDPYLREHIHWLVTDIPGTTDVTFGRELVSYEIPRPNIGIHRFVFVLFQQTARQTVSPPASRDHFSTRSFAAENNLGLPVAAVFFNAQRDTAARRR
;
A
#
# COMPACT_ATOMS: atom_id res chain seq x y z
N MET A 1 18.56 -5.28 4.49
CA MET A 1 17.94 -6.39 3.75
C MET A 1 16.60 -6.62 4.42
N ILE A 2 15.55 -5.92 3.96
CA ILE A 2 14.21 -6.10 4.51
C ILE A 2 13.68 -7.38 3.88
N ASP A 3 13.29 -8.33 4.72
CA ASP A 3 12.85 -9.67 4.34
C ASP A 3 11.60 -9.57 3.43
N HIS A 4 11.67 -10.15 2.22
CA HIS A 4 10.61 -10.14 1.20
C HIS A 4 9.42 -11.04 1.56
N ARG A 5 9.17 -11.30 2.86
CA ARG A 5 8.13 -12.21 3.34
C ARG A 5 7.09 -11.46 4.17
N PHE A 6 6.35 -10.55 3.55
CA PHE A 6 5.08 -10.11 4.11
C PHE A 6 4.00 -11.17 3.81
N ASN A 7 3.97 -12.23 4.62
CA ASN A 7 2.95 -13.28 4.51
C ASN A 7 1.74 -12.85 5.34
N ALA A 8 0.71 -12.32 4.68
CA ALA A 8 -0.57 -11.99 5.29
C ALA A 8 -1.29 -13.29 5.74
N ARG A 9 -0.96 -13.77 6.94
CA ARG A 9 -1.70 -14.85 7.62
C ARG A 9 -1.92 -14.48 9.09
N GLU A 10 -3.15 -14.05 9.39
CA GLU A 10 -3.99 -14.51 10.52
C GLU A 10 -5.38 -13.83 10.40
N LYS A 11 -6.35 -14.51 9.78
CA LYS A 11 -7.52 -15.20 10.39
C LYS A 11 -8.47 -14.31 11.21
N SER A 12 -9.57 -13.90 10.57
CA SER A 12 -10.90 -13.85 11.20
C SER A 12 -11.82 -14.80 10.42
N SER A 13 -12.40 -15.77 11.12
CA SER A 13 -13.34 -16.73 10.57
C SER A 13 -14.76 -16.17 10.64
N GLU A 14 -15.31 -15.80 9.50
CA GLU A 14 -16.75 -15.65 9.33
C GLU A 14 -17.19 -16.57 8.20
N LYS A 15 -17.96 -17.61 8.56
CA LYS A 15 -18.50 -18.59 7.61
C LYS A 15 -19.63 -17.92 6.84
N THR A 16 -19.35 -17.47 5.61
CA THR A 16 -20.38 -17.16 4.62
C THR A 16 -20.41 -18.26 3.56
N ASN A 17 -21.63 -18.64 3.18
CA ASN A 17 -21.94 -19.76 2.30
C ASN A 17 -21.19 -19.72 0.97
N GLY A 18 -20.91 -20.91 0.45
CA GLY A 18 -20.12 -21.20 -0.73
C GLY A 18 -20.40 -20.28 -1.92
N THR A 19 -19.52 -19.31 -2.09
CA THR A 19 -19.21 -18.74 -3.39
C THR A 19 -17.73 -19.02 -3.57
N GLU A 20 -17.40 -19.90 -4.50
CA GLU A 20 -16.04 -20.21 -4.91
C GLU A 20 -15.26 -18.89 -5.02
N LYS A 21 -14.32 -18.65 -4.09
CA LYS A 21 -13.50 -17.45 -4.09
C LYS A 21 -12.57 -17.60 -5.29
N ARG A 22 -13.06 -17.21 -6.48
CA ARG A 22 -12.21 -17.05 -7.66
C ARG A 22 -10.99 -16.25 -7.22
N ASP A 23 -9.81 -16.73 -7.54
CA ASP A 23 -8.55 -16.08 -7.24
C ASP A 23 -8.49 -14.74 -7.98
N ARG A 24 -9.12 -13.72 -7.38
CA ARG A 24 -9.16 -12.39 -7.97
C ARG A 24 -7.82 -11.73 -7.76
N GLU A 25 -7.41 -10.99 -8.77
CA GLU A 25 -6.21 -10.17 -8.70
C GLU A 25 -6.36 -9.06 -7.67
N ARG A 26 -5.21 -8.54 -7.23
CA ARG A 26 -5.13 -7.54 -6.17
C ARG A 26 -4.17 -6.43 -6.56
N ASP A 27 -4.45 -5.26 -6.02
CA ASP A 27 -3.56 -4.10 -6.09
C ASP A 27 -3.06 -3.78 -4.68
N GLU A 28 -1.74 -3.64 -4.54
CA GLU A 28 -1.09 -3.19 -3.31
C GLU A 28 -0.56 -1.77 -3.48
N VAL A 29 -0.94 -0.90 -2.56
CA VAL A 29 -0.54 0.51 -2.50
C VAL A 29 0.17 0.77 -1.19
N MET A 30 1.37 1.32 -1.22
CA MET A 30 2.06 1.85 -0.03
C MET A 30 2.11 3.38 -0.13
N THR A 31 1.62 4.06 0.90
CA THR A 31 1.46 5.52 0.91
C THR A 31 1.86 6.14 2.26
N ASP A 32 2.30 7.40 2.24
CA ASP A 32 2.60 8.22 3.41
C ASP A 32 1.67 9.46 3.42
N PRO A 33 0.66 9.52 4.32
CA PRO A 33 -0.28 10.63 4.41
C PRO A 33 0.27 11.82 5.21
N ASP A 34 1.50 11.73 5.72
CA ASP A 34 2.10 12.67 6.66
C ASP A 34 3.20 13.52 6.01
N VAL A 35 3.37 13.53 4.69
CA VAL A 35 4.42 14.30 3.99
C VAL A 35 4.07 15.80 3.86
N PRO A 36 5.02 16.73 4.17
CA PRO A 36 6.40 16.50 4.66
C PRO A 36 6.55 16.29 6.17
N GLY A 37 5.51 16.57 6.96
CA GLY A 37 5.41 16.20 8.36
C GLY A 37 3.96 16.12 8.82
N PRO A 38 3.65 15.35 9.87
CA PRO A 38 2.27 15.02 10.27
C PRO A 38 1.46 16.24 10.75
N SER A 39 2.13 17.32 11.15
CA SER A 39 1.47 18.56 11.61
C SER A 39 1.01 19.47 10.47
N ASP A 40 1.66 19.42 9.30
CA ASP A 40 1.29 20.19 8.11
C ASP A 40 1.56 19.35 6.83
N PRO A 41 0.72 18.33 6.57
CA PRO A 41 0.98 17.35 5.52
C PRO A 41 0.45 17.84 4.15
N TYR A 42 0.99 18.95 3.64
CA TYR A 42 0.48 19.57 2.41
C TYR A 42 0.81 18.79 1.11
N LEU A 43 1.76 17.85 1.14
CA LEU A 43 2.09 16.97 0.00
C LEU A 43 1.34 15.62 0.04
N ARG A 44 0.47 15.43 1.02
CA ARG A 44 -0.24 14.16 1.20
C ARG A 44 -1.13 13.80 0.00
N GLU A 45 -1.30 12.53 -0.32
CA GLU A 45 -0.49 11.40 0.15
C GLU A 45 0.74 11.23 -0.75
N HIS A 46 1.86 10.74 -0.21
CA HIS A 46 3.05 10.38 -1.01
C HIS A 46 3.08 8.88 -1.27
N ILE A 47 3.02 8.46 -2.53
CA ILE A 47 3.05 7.03 -2.87
C ILE A 47 4.49 6.49 -2.87
N HIS A 48 4.72 5.49 -2.03
CA HIS A 48 5.99 4.79 -1.90
C HIS A 48 6.09 3.59 -2.84
N TRP A 49 4.99 2.87 -3.07
CA TRP A 49 4.98 1.65 -3.85
C TRP A 49 3.60 1.38 -4.45
N LEU A 50 3.55 0.91 -5.70
CA LEU A 50 2.32 0.49 -6.36
C LEU A 50 2.57 -0.76 -7.20
N VAL A 51 1.90 -1.84 -6.85
CA VAL A 51 1.92 -3.10 -7.60
C VAL A 51 0.49 -3.50 -7.91
N THR A 52 0.20 -3.76 -9.18
CA THR A 52 -1.14 -4.14 -9.65
C THR A 52 -1.16 -5.56 -10.20
N ASP A 53 -2.35 -6.08 -10.50
CA ASP A 53 -2.53 -7.37 -11.17
C ASP A 53 -1.86 -8.55 -10.41
N ILE A 54 -1.80 -8.47 -9.08
CA ILE A 54 -1.19 -9.51 -8.22
C ILE A 54 -2.15 -10.71 -8.18
N PRO A 55 -1.76 -11.91 -8.65
CA PRO A 55 -2.63 -13.09 -8.55
C PRO A 55 -3.04 -13.39 -7.09
N GLY A 56 -4.32 -13.72 -6.86
CA GLY A 56 -4.90 -13.81 -5.52
C GLY A 56 -4.25 -14.83 -4.56
N THR A 57 -3.46 -15.77 -5.08
CA THR A 57 -2.75 -16.82 -4.32
C THR A 57 -1.25 -16.59 -4.21
N THR A 58 -0.72 -15.53 -4.81
CA THR A 58 0.71 -15.23 -4.84
C THR A 58 1.04 -13.99 -4.01
N ASP A 59 2.32 -13.64 -3.97
CA ASP A 59 2.80 -12.38 -3.42
C ASP A 59 2.98 -11.31 -4.51
N VAL A 60 3.28 -10.10 -4.06
CA VAL A 60 3.55 -8.89 -4.86
C VAL A 60 4.60 -9.08 -5.97
N THR A 61 5.50 -10.06 -5.87
CA THR A 61 6.55 -10.26 -6.89
C THR A 61 6.00 -10.80 -8.21
N PHE A 62 4.77 -11.32 -8.21
CA PHE A 62 4.07 -11.81 -9.39
C PHE A 62 3.15 -10.75 -10.03
N GLY A 63 3.00 -9.60 -9.37
CA GLY A 63 2.24 -8.48 -9.90
C GLY A 63 3.05 -7.63 -10.88
N ARG A 64 2.40 -6.60 -11.41
CA ARG A 64 3.00 -5.57 -12.26
C ARG A 64 3.35 -4.36 -11.41
N GLU A 65 4.64 -4.11 -11.23
CA GLU A 65 5.12 -2.90 -10.54
C GLU A 65 4.92 -1.66 -11.43
N LEU A 66 4.08 -0.72 -10.97
CA LEU A 66 3.83 0.55 -11.66
C LEU A 66 4.62 1.71 -11.04
N VAL A 67 4.81 1.66 -9.74
CA VAL A 67 5.66 2.60 -9.00
C VAL A 67 6.61 1.76 -8.17
N SER A 68 7.91 1.90 -8.42
CA SER A 68 8.93 1.13 -7.70
C SER A 68 9.01 1.51 -6.23
N TYR A 69 9.35 0.55 -5.39
CA TYR A 69 9.45 0.76 -3.95
C TYR A 69 10.46 1.86 -3.59
N GLU A 70 9.99 2.89 -2.90
CA GLU A 70 10.82 3.95 -2.33
C GLU A 70 10.98 3.78 -0.82
N ILE A 71 12.22 3.71 -0.35
CA ILE A 71 12.55 3.50 1.06
C ILE A 71 12.01 4.67 1.91
N PRO A 72 11.21 4.40 2.96
CA PRO A 72 10.79 5.39 3.96
C PRO A 72 11.96 6.21 4.53
N ARG A 73 11.92 7.53 4.33
CA ARG A 73 12.92 8.48 4.86
C ARG A 73 12.23 9.73 5.43
N PRO A 74 11.44 9.58 6.50
CA PRO A 74 10.76 10.71 7.12
C PRO A 74 11.77 11.74 7.66
N ASN A 75 11.54 13.01 7.34
CA ASN A 75 12.42 14.11 7.75
C ASN A 75 11.96 14.77 9.05
N ILE A 76 10.65 14.96 9.22
CA ILE A 76 10.05 15.75 10.31
C ILE A 76 8.93 14.95 10.97
N GLY A 77 9.11 14.61 12.24
CA GLY A 77 8.09 13.91 13.02
C GLY A 77 8.01 12.40 12.73
N ILE A 78 6.90 11.81 13.16
CA ILE A 78 6.60 10.38 13.00
C ILE A 78 5.57 10.24 11.89
N HIS A 79 5.93 9.53 10.83
CA HIS A 79 5.10 9.29 9.65
C HIS A 79 4.48 7.91 9.69
N ARG A 80 3.25 7.79 9.17
CA ARG A 80 2.54 6.53 8.99
C ARG A 80 2.74 6.03 7.57
N PHE A 81 3.37 4.88 7.43
CA PHE A 81 3.47 4.20 6.14
C PHE A 81 2.35 3.16 6.07
N VAL A 82 1.38 3.40 5.20
CA VAL A 82 0.14 2.62 5.09
C VAL A 82 0.22 1.72 3.86
N PHE A 83 0.10 0.42 4.06
CA PHE A 83 -0.16 -0.55 3.00
C PHE A 83 -1.66 -0.78 2.90
N VAL A 84 -2.19 -0.67 1.68
CA VAL A 84 -3.60 -0.88 1.37
C VAL A 84 -3.70 -1.92 0.27
N LEU A 85 -4.51 -2.94 0.48
CA LEU A 85 -4.76 -4.01 -0.48
C LEU A 85 -6.19 -3.91 -1.00
N PHE A 86 -6.33 -3.85 -2.31
CA PHE A 86 -7.62 -3.85 -3.00
C PHE A 86 -7.83 -5.17 -3.74
N GLN A 87 -9.09 -5.55 -3.93
CA GLN A 87 -9.45 -6.71 -4.74
C GLN A 87 -10.02 -6.24 -6.07
N GLN A 88 -9.36 -6.61 -7.17
CA GLN A 88 -9.84 -6.27 -8.51
C GLN A 88 -11.14 -7.02 -8.82
N THR A 89 -12.07 -6.32 -9.47
CA THR A 89 -13.31 -6.92 -9.98
C THR A 89 -13.09 -7.52 -11.38
N ALA A 90 -12.14 -6.98 -12.14
CA ALA A 90 -11.66 -7.48 -13.42
C ALA A 90 -10.21 -7.01 -13.67
N ARG A 91 -9.53 -7.65 -14.64
CA ARG A 91 -8.27 -7.12 -15.18
C ARG A 91 -8.49 -5.74 -15.75
N GLN A 92 -7.61 -4.81 -15.41
CA GLN A 92 -7.72 -3.44 -15.85
C GLN A 92 -6.35 -2.83 -16.11
N THR A 93 -6.31 -1.93 -17.08
CA THR A 93 -5.08 -1.20 -17.40
C THR A 93 -4.97 -0.01 -16.45
N VAL A 94 -4.28 -0.21 -15.33
CA VAL A 94 -3.91 0.88 -14.42
C VAL A 94 -2.73 1.65 -15.02
N SER A 95 -2.83 2.98 -15.03
CA SER A 95 -1.72 3.86 -15.42
C SER A 95 -0.94 4.30 -14.18
N PRO A 96 0.40 4.43 -14.25
CA PRO A 96 1.17 4.97 -13.15
C PRO A 96 0.80 6.44 -12.88
N PRO A 97 0.81 6.90 -11.62
CA PRO A 97 0.57 8.30 -11.31
C PRO A 97 1.69 9.19 -11.88
N ALA A 98 1.35 10.43 -12.26
CA ALA A 98 2.31 11.37 -12.84
C ALA A 98 3.32 11.93 -11.83
N SER A 99 2.96 11.94 -10.55
CA SER A 99 3.78 12.38 -9.42
C SER A 99 3.61 11.41 -8.26
N ARG A 100 4.60 11.34 -7.38
CA ARG A 100 4.46 10.59 -6.12
C ARG A 100 3.68 11.36 -5.07
N ASP A 101 3.85 12.68 -5.04
CA ASP A 101 3.12 13.58 -4.14
C ASP A 101 1.69 13.83 -4.61
N HIS A 102 0.84 14.25 -3.68
CA HIS A 102 -0.59 14.52 -3.92
C HIS A 102 -1.36 13.31 -4.48
N PHE A 103 -0.85 12.11 -4.21
CA PHE A 103 -1.58 10.89 -4.48
C PHE A 103 -2.83 10.81 -3.58
N SER A 104 -3.87 10.18 -4.10
CA SER A 104 -5.12 9.93 -3.36
C SER A 104 -5.50 8.47 -3.54
N THR A 105 -5.29 7.68 -2.49
CA THR A 105 -5.65 6.25 -2.48
C THR A 105 -7.16 6.07 -2.76
N ARG A 106 -7.99 7.02 -2.31
CA ARG A 106 -9.43 7.02 -2.58
C ARG A 106 -9.76 7.28 -4.05
N SER A 107 -9.13 8.28 -4.66
CA SER A 107 -9.38 8.60 -6.08
C SER A 107 -8.90 7.45 -6.96
N PHE A 108 -7.72 6.90 -6.65
CA PHE A 108 -7.19 5.71 -7.30
C PHE A 108 -8.18 4.54 -7.26
N ALA A 109 -8.74 4.23 -6.09
CA ALA A 109 -9.72 3.15 -5.95
C ALA A 109 -11.02 3.40 -6.73
N ALA A 110 -11.48 4.66 -6.79
CA ALA A 110 -12.67 5.03 -7.53
C ALA A 110 -12.46 4.94 -9.05
N GLU A 111 -11.36 5.49 -9.55
CA GLU A 111 -11.01 5.49 -10.98
C GLU A 111 -10.80 4.07 -11.52
N ASN A 112 -10.28 3.18 -10.68
CA ASN A 112 -9.98 1.79 -11.02
C ASN A 112 -11.05 0.81 -10.48
N ASN A 113 -12.24 1.29 -10.09
CA ASN A 113 -13.38 0.45 -9.65
C ASN A 113 -13.02 -0.65 -8.62
N LEU A 114 -12.11 -0.32 -7.70
CA LEU A 114 -11.54 -1.26 -6.72
C LEU A 114 -12.45 -1.45 -5.50
N GLY A 115 -13.41 -0.55 -5.29
CA GLY A 115 -14.30 -0.59 -4.14
C GLY A 115 -13.57 -0.29 -2.82
N LEU A 116 -13.94 -0.99 -1.76
CA LEU A 116 -13.33 -0.84 -0.45
C LEU A 116 -12.07 -1.70 -0.33
N PRO A 117 -11.06 -1.26 0.45
CA PRO A 117 -9.88 -2.07 0.71
C PRO A 117 -10.26 -3.37 1.44
N VAL A 118 -9.64 -4.48 1.04
CA VAL A 118 -9.84 -5.79 1.67
C VAL A 118 -8.92 -6.00 2.87
N ALA A 119 -7.80 -5.27 2.92
CA ALA A 119 -6.90 -5.21 4.05
C ALA A 119 -6.16 -3.87 4.05
N ALA A 120 -5.79 -3.41 5.24
CA ALA A 120 -4.87 -2.30 5.43
C ALA A 120 -4.04 -2.51 6.68
N VAL A 121 -2.76 -2.19 6.61
CA VAL A 121 -1.83 -2.19 7.76
C VAL A 121 -0.97 -0.96 7.68
N PHE A 122 -0.48 -0.47 8.81
CA PHE A 122 0.47 0.63 8.82
C PHE A 122 1.54 0.43 9.87
N PHE A 123 2.68 1.09 9.66
CA PHE A 123 3.72 1.22 10.67
C PHE A 123 4.14 2.68 10.78
N ASN A 124 4.71 3.03 11.93
CA ASN A 124 5.24 4.36 12.18
C ASN A 124 6.76 4.35 11.97
N ALA A 125 7.29 5.36 11.29
CA ALA A 125 8.73 5.59 11.25
C ALA A 125 9.05 7.07 11.42
N GLN A 126 10.25 7.35 11.92
CA GLN A 126 10.77 8.70 12.11
C GLN A 126 12.25 8.72 11.70
N ARG A 127 12.81 9.92 11.52
CA ARG A 127 14.22 10.06 11.19
C ARG A 127 15.10 9.33 12.21
N ASP A 128 16.06 8.56 11.73
CA ASP A 128 17.07 7.95 12.60
C ASP A 128 17.77 9.04 13.41
N THR A 129 17.63 8.96 14.72
CA THR A 129 18.44 9.76 15.64
C THR A 129 19.70 8.98 15.90
N ALA A 130 20.87 9.59 15.68
CA ALA A 130 22.15 8.95 15.96
C ALA A 130 22.12 8.35 17.37
N ALA A 131 22.42 7.06 17.49
CA ALA A 131 22.41 6.37 18.77
C ALA A 131 23.27 7.14 19.76
N ARG A 132 22.63 7.69 20.81
CA ARG A 132 23.35 8.30 21.92
C ARG A 132 24.14 7.19 22.59
N ARG A 133 25.44 7.07 22.26
CA ARG A 133 26.38 6.19 22.98
C ARG A 133 26.24 6.55 24.46
N ARG A 134 25.74 5.60 25.25
CA ARG A 134 25.74 5.66 26.71
C ARG A 134 27.03 5.07 27.23
#